data_AF-A0A176FDV5-F1
#
_entry.id   AF-A0A176FDV5-F1
#
_cell.length_a   1.000
_cell.length_b   1.000
_cell.length_c   1.000
_cell.angle_alpha   90.00
_cell.angle_beta   90.00
_cell.angle_gamma   90.00
#
_symmetry.space_group_name_H-M   'P 1'
#
loop_
_entity.id
_entity.type
_entity.pdbx_description
1 polymer ?
#
loop_
_entity_poly.entity_id
_entity_poly.type
_entity_poly.pdbx_seq_one_letter_code
_entity_poly.pdbx_strand_id
1 'polypeptide(L)'
;MTLLNAISLAVMTLLFLLWVGLMARMLLRLTRRSMDRLNQTGGGYFTWMGHSLHSFGNFAISAADKAERRRLLLVTALLFASIVVRPILFAAGN
;
A
#
# COMPACT_ATOMS: atom_id res chain seq x y z
N MET A 1 -18.15 6.91 -24.78
CA MET A 1 -17.66 6.05 -23.67
C MET A 1 -18.59 4.86 -23.54
N THR A 2 -18.06 3.63 -23.60
CA THR A 2 -18.87 2.41 -23.43
C THR A 2 -19.13 2.12 -21.95
N LEU A 3 -20.24 1.45 -21.61
CA LEU A 3 -20.59 1.06 -20.23
C LEU A 3 -19.45 0.29 -19.53
N LEU A 4 -18.76 -0.58 -20.28
CA LEU A 4 -17.58 -1.34 -19.82
C LEU A 4 -16.43 -0.43 -19.36
N ASN A 5 -16.18 0.68 -20.05
CA ASN A 5 -15.16 1.67 -19.66
C ASN A 5 -15.51 2.34 -18.34
N ALA A 6 -16.77 2.72 -18.13
CA ALA A 6 -17.22 3.35 -16.90
C ALA A 6 -17.08 2.39 -15.70
N ILE A 7 -17.47 1.12 -15.87
CA ILE A 7 -17.32 0.08 -14.84
C ILE A 7 -15.84 -0.17 -14.52
N SER A 8 -14.99 -0.32 -15.53
CA SER A 8 -13.55 -0.53 -15.34
C SER A 8 -12.90 0.62 -14.56
N LEU A 9 -13.22 1.86 -14.90
CA LEU A 9 -12.72 3.04 -14.19
C LEU A 9 -13.21 3.07 -12.74
N ALA A 10 -14.50 2.82 -12.50
CA ALA A 10 -15.06 2.77 -11.15
C ALA A 10 -14.36 1.71 -10.28
N VAL A 11 -14.13 0.50 -10.81
CA VAL A 11 -13.41 -0.56 -10.11
C VAL A 11 -11.96 -0.15 -9.80
N MET A 12 -11.25 0.45 -10.76
CA MET A 12 -9.89 0.97 -10.54
C MET A 12 -9.86 2.02 -9.43
N THR A 13 -10.80 2.97 -9.45
CA THR A 13 -10.90 4.01 -8.42
C THR A 13 -11.14 3.40 -7.04
N LEU A 14 -12.05 2.43 -6.93
CA LEU A 14 -12.32 1.75 -5.65
C LEU A 14 -11.10 0.97 -5.14
N LEU A 15 -10.42 0.23 -6.02
CA LEU A 15 -9.19 -0.48 -5.67
C LEU A 15 -8.08 0.48 -5.23
N PHE A 16 -7.95 1.62 -5.91
CA PHE A 16 -6.97 2.64 -5.56
C PHE A 16 -7.27 3.27 -4.20
N LEU A 17 -8.53 3.64 -3.93
CA LEU A 17 -8.93 4.19 -2.63
C LEU A 17 -8.71 3.18 -1.50
N LEU A 18 -9.04 1.91 -1.73
CA LEU A 18 -8.78 0.84 -0.77
C LEU A 18 -7.27 0.69 -0.50
N TRP A 19 -6.46 0.70 -1.56
CA TRP A 19 -5.00 0.63 -1.44
C TRP A 19 -4.43 1.80 -0.65
N VAL A 20 -4.86 3.03 -0.96
CA VAL A 20 -4.44 4.25 -0.25
C VAL A 20 -4.81 4.17 1.23
N GLY A 21 -6.03 3.72 1.55
CA GLY A 21 -6.47 3.55 2.94
C GLY A 21 -5.62 2.53 3.71
N LEU A 22 -5.30 1.38 3.09
CA LEU A 22 -4.42 0.37 3.69
C LEU A 22 -2.99 0.90 3.86
N MET A 23 -2.47 1.62 2.87
CA MET A 23 -1.13 2.19 2.90
C MET A 23 -1.01 3.29 3.96
N ALA A 24 -1.99 4.19 4.04
CA ALA A 24 -2.05 5.22 5.07
C ALA A 24 -2.11 4.59 6.47
N ARG A 25 -2.93 3.55 6.67
CA ARG A 25 -3.01 2.81 7.93
C ARG A 25 -1.67 2.18 8.31
N MET A 26 -0.98 1.56 7.34
CA MET A 26 0.35 0.99 7.54
C MET A 26 1.37 2.06 7.93
N LEU A 27 1.42 3.17 7.19
CA LEU A 27 2.32 4.28 7.46
C LEU A 27 2.07 4.88 8.84
N LEU A 28 0.81 5.13 9.20
CA LEU A 28 0.46 5.64 10.54
C LEU A 28 0.89 4.68 11.66
N ARG A 29 0.76 3.36 11.46
CA ARG A 29 1.24 2.36 12.42
C ARG A 29 2.77 2.39 12.55
N LEU A 30 3.48 2.48 11.43
CA LEU A 30 4.94 2.53 11.43
C LEU A 30 5.48 3.83 12.04
N THR A 31 4.85 4.96 11.74
CA THR A 31 5.17 6.27 12.33
C THR A 31 4.92 6.27 13.84
N ARG A 32 3.81 5.70 14.32
CA ARG A 32 3.57 5.54 15.77
C ARG A 32 4.68 4.70 16.42
N ARG A 33 5.02 3.55 15.83
CA ARG A 33 6.12 2.68 16.32
C ARG A 33 7.49 3.39 16.29
N SER A 34 7.77 4.25 15.31
CA SER A 34 9.03 5.00 15.26
C SER A 34 9.05 6.16 16.24
N MET A 35 7.94 6.86 16.46
CA MET A 35 7.80 7.90 17.49
C MET A 35 7.95 7.33 18.90
N ASP A 36 7.33 6.18 19.20
CA ASP A 36 7.47 5.53 20.50
C ASP A 36 8.93 5.18 20.81
N ARG A 37 9.68 4.71 19.79
CA ARG A 37 11.12 4.45 19.93
C ARG A 37 11.95 5.72 20.04
N LEU A 38 11.64 6.76 19.27
CA LEU A 38 12.35 8.04 19.33
C LEU A 38 12.21 8.71 20.69
N ASN A 39 11.01 8.67 21.29
CA ASN A 39 10.75 9.16 22.64
C ASN A 39 11.54 8.39 23.71
N GLN A 40 11.86 7.12 23.48
CA GLN A 40 12.65 6.29 24.40
C GLN A 40 14.16 6.48 24.24
N THR A 41 14.66 6.62 23.00
CA THR A 41 16.11 6.73 22.76
C THR A 41 16.63 8.16 22.80
N GLY A 42 15.79 9.16 22.54
CA GLY A 42 16.22 10.54 22.29
C GLY A 42 17.01 10.66 20.98
N GLY A 43 16.74 11.67 20.16
CA GLY A 43 17.50 11.88 18.93
C GLY A 43 16.81 12.74 17.89
N GLY A 44 17.61 13.39 17.04
CA GLY A 44 17.13 14.28 15.97
C GLY A 44 16.62 13.55 14.71
N TYR A 45 16.47 14.29 13.61
CA TYR A 45 15.90 13.83 12.35
C TYR A 45 16.55 12.54 11.77
N PHE A 46 17.88 12.42 11.84
CA PHE A 46 18.60 11.24 11.35
C PHE A 46 18.31 9.97 12.17
N THR A 47 18.14 10.12 13.49
CA THR A 47 17.76 9.00 14.38
C THR A 47 16.33 8.53 14.08
N TRP A 48 15.42 9.46 13.80
CA TRP A 48 14.05 9.15 13.37
C TRP A 48 14.02 8.44 12.00
N MET A 49 14.85 8.89 11.05
CA MET A 49 14.93 8.26 9.72
C MET A 49 15.49 6.84 9.79
N GLY A 50 16.54 6.61 10.58
CA GLY A 50 17.09 5.26 10.82
C GLY A 50 16.07 4.33 11.51
N HIS A 51 15.36 4.82 12.52
CA HIS A 51 14.28 4.07 13.17
C HIS A 51 13.12 3.75 12.24
N SER A 52 12.78 4.68 11.34
CA SER A 52 11.73 4.47 10.34
C SER A 52 12.14 3.38 9.35
N LEU A 53 13.37 3.43 8.82
CA LEU A 53 13.91 2.40 7.93
C LEU A 53 13.92 1.02 8.59
N HIS A 54 14.34 0.97 9.86
CA HIS A 54 14.34 -0.28 10.62
C HIS A 54 12.91 -0.80 10.90
N SER A 55 11.95 0.09 11.18
CA SER A 55 10.53 -0.27 11.29
C SER A 55 9.94 -0.81 9.98
N PHE A 56 10.32 -0.24 8.82
CA PHE A 56 9.95 -0.77 7.51
C PHE A 56 10.55 -2.16 7.27
N GLY A 57 11.84 -2.35 7.59
CA GLY A 57 12.50 -3.66 7.51
C GLY A 57 11.83 -4.70 8.42
N ASN A 58 11.52 -4.32 9.66
CA ASN A 58 10.76 -5.17 10.56
C ASN A 58 9.37 -5.48 10.03
N PHE A 59 8.68 -4.54 9.40
CA PHE A 59 7.38 -4.80 8.78
C PHE A 59 7.47 -5.84 7.64
N ALA A 60 8.56 -5.84 6.88
CA ALA A 60 8.79 -6.81 5.81
C ALA A 60 8.96 -8.25 6.34
N ILE A 61 9.55 -8.40 7.53
CA ILE A 61 9.97 -9.70 8.08
C ILE A 61 9.01 -10.21 9.17
N SER A 62 8.41 -9.30 9.93
CA SER A 62 7.56 -9.61 11.10
C SER A 62 6.36 -10.50 10.74
N ALA A 63 6.16 -11.54 11.56
CA ALA A 63 5.01 -12.43 11.49
C ALA A 63 3.71 -11.73 11.95
N ALA A 64 3.80 -10.78 12.88
CA ALA A 64 2.66 -10.02 13.38
C ALA A 64 2.02 -9.15 12.28
N ASP A 65 2.83 -8.67 11.35
CA ASP A 65 2.39 -7.80 10.26
C ASP A 65 2.07 -8.59 8.96
N LYS A 66 2.22 -9.93 8.96
CA LYS A 66 2.06 -10.80 7.77
C LYS A 66 0.68 -10.68 7.13
N ALA A 67 -0.38 -10.61 7.91
CA ALA A 67 -1.75 -10.52 7.39
C ALA A 67 -2.01 -9.17 6.70
N GLU A 68 -1.51 -8.07 7.29
CA GLU A 68 -1.66 -6.73 6.71
C GLU A 68 -0.78 -6.55 5.47
N ARG A 69 0.47 -7.03 5.54
CA ARG A 69 1.37 -7.11 4.38
C ARG A 69 0.76 -7.90 3.24
N ARG A 70 0.16 -9.08 3.52
CA ARG A 70 -0.50 -9.90 2.50
C ARG A 70 -1.70 -9.18 1.87
N ARG A 71 -2.53 -8.50 2.67
CA ARG A 71 -3.65 -7.70 2.14
C ARG A 71 -3.16 -6.58 1.23
N LEU A 72 -2.13 -5.85 1.66
CA LEU A 72 -1.57 -4.74 0.89
C LEU A 72 -0.92 -5.23 -0.41
N LEU A 73 -0.20 -6.36 -0.37
CA LEU A 73 0.35 -7.02 -1.56
C LEU A 73 -0.75 -7.52 -2.51
N LEU A 74 -1.83 -8.11 -1.99
CA LEU A 74 -2.96 -8.56 -2.81
C LEU A 74 -3.64 -7.39 -3.52
N VAL A 75 -3.93 -6.28 -2.81
CA VAL A 75 -4.54 -5.10 -3.42
C VAL A 75 -3.60 -4.46 -4.44
N THR A 76 -2.29 -4.42 -4.15
CA THR A 76 -1.27 -3.96 -5.12
C THR A 76 -1.25 -4.83 -6.37
N ALA A 77 -1.29 -6.16 -6.23
CA ALA A 77 -1.34 -7.08 -7.35
C ALA A 77 -2.62 -6.91 -8.18
N LEU A 78 -3.77 -6.69 -7.53
CA LEU A 78 -5.03 -6.38 -8.21
C LEU A 78 -4.97 -5.05 -8.98
N LEU A 79 -4.32 -4.02 -8.43
CA LEU A 79 -4.10 -2.76 -9.13
C LEU A 79 -3.25 -2.97 -10.39
N PHE A 80 -2.11 -3.66 -10.28
CA PHE A 80 -1.29 -3.98 -11.45
C PHE A 80 -2.06 -4.82 -12.48
N ALA A 81 -2.78 -5.85 -12.04
CA ALA A 81 -3.62 -6.65 -12.91
C ALA A 81 -4.67 -5.79 -13.63
N SER A 82 -5.31 -4.84 -12.94
CA SER A 82 -6.29 -3.94 -13.55
C SER A 82 -5.70 -3.06 -14.66
N ILE A 83 -4.43 -2.65 -14.52
CA ILE A 83 -3.71 -1.85 -15.52
C ILE A 83 -3.35 -2.72 -16.74
N VAL A 84 -2.87 -3.94 -16.52
CA VAL A 84 -2.43 -4.87 -17.57
C VAL A 84 -3.61 -5.45 -18.35
N VAL A 85 -4.72 -5.76 -17.67
CA VAL A 85 -5.92 -6.34 -18.30
C VAL A 85 -6.66 -5.31 -19.16
N ARG A 86 -6.54 -4.01 -18.83
CA ARG A 86 -7.19 -2.93 -19.55
C ARG A 86 -6.89 -2.92 -21.06
N PRO A 87 -5.63 -2.85 -21.54
CA PRO A 87 -5.34 -2.90 -22.97
C PRO A 87 -5.81 -4.20 -23.63
N ILE A 88 -5.83 -5.34 -22.92
CA ILE A 88 -6.31 -6.62 -23.47
C ILE A 88 -7.82 -6.59 -23.70
N LEU A 89 -8.60 -6.14 -22.72
CA LEU A 89 -10.06 -6.03 -22.82
C LEU A 89 -10.52 -5.00 -23.87
N PHE A 90 -9.74 -3.93 -24.04
CA PHE A 90 -10.07 -2.86 -25.00
C PHE A 90 -9.43 -3.05 -26.38
N ALA A 91 -8.39 -3.88 -26.52
CA ALA A 91 -7.87 -4.31 -27.81
C ALA A 91 -8.68 -5.47 -28.42
N ALA A 92 -9.29 -6.33 -27.59
CA ALA A 92 -10.18 -7.39 -28.06
C ALA A 92 -11.58 -6.90 -28.47
N GLY A 93 -11.86 -5.59 -28.32
CA GLY A 93 -13.12 -4.95 -28.68
C GLY A 93 -13.06 -4.03 -29.91
N ASN A 94 -11.91 -3.97 -30.58
CA ASN A 94 -11.71 -3.35 -31.90
C ASN A 94 -11.45 -4.43 -32.94
#